data_AF-A0A3D4F281-F1
#
_entry.id   AF-A0A3D4F281-F1
#
_cell.length_a   1.000
_cell.length_b   1.000
_cell.length_c   1.000
_cell.angle_alpha   90.00
_cell.angle_beta   90.00
_cell.angle_gamma   90.00
#
_symmetry.space_group_name_H-M   'P 1'
#
loop_
_entity.id
_entity.type
_entity.pdbx_description
1 polymer ?
#
loop_
_entity_poly.entity_id
_entity_poly.type
_entity_poly.pdbx_seq_one_letter_code
_entity_poly.pdbx_strand_id
1 'polypeptide(L)'
;MHPDVAKLVEAGRVSAPVGEKLSKIAPGSYRIHKGFGGGVVTEWDLFNGKVTIDFEKEKGKVMGLKLALEKTEAVEENDVRAQKVSQLGELKELAEKDPVELVARTIETRGANMTMDQLDAELCGSVVEESGYKKWWEKTKKALRESKRVSVPTKRTDPLVLRDESTGPGEALVDDLDQARSPKARVKALEAIQREAPLVAATEGLLARAFEIVNDAALKLMKLAPAQSLELIALRDEIAQETKQDDAIAVGAPKLAEVLQVADGNLSEDLSHVAAARLKRILEAFPPAFGDDWVGKVLSVFGKISSRGVSEIAKLLGEKDETKALNDHIKVALSRHALGPDSLAWICRERKKLAEDVFDGSVGSVILTVLEQDSLDDGPRRSGRLGNLLLDDKELIADILDGMELNDVRNFARKLLASPAFPDLDRKSLMARVIKKVPETQEMVSGENQAKGDDTLLVSYESLDRRKAEYEELVNKRIPANVKEISTARAHGDLRENFEYHAAKQMQSVLNSRKNDLERDLERARPTDFKGADTSAINIGTKVMVTIEGGEERSMTMLGAWDGDPEKNIVSYLSEIGQALLGKVVGDVAEIHDTDTEELIAVKITSIGSI
;
A
#
# COMPACT_ATOMS: atom_id res chain seq x y z
N MET A 1 -64.07 -25.03 9.60
CA MET A 1 -64.92 -24.24 8.68
C MET A 1 -65.68 -23.21 9.50
N HIS A 2 -65.82 -21.98 9.02
CA HIS A 2 -66.52 -20.92 9.77
C HIS A 2 -68.02 -21.26 9.91
N PRO A 3 -68.68 -21.00 11.06
CA PRO A 3 -70.08 -21.37 11.30
C PRO A 3 -71.07 -20.87 10.23
N ASP A 4 -70.91 -19.63 9.76
CA ASP A 4 -71.77 -19.05 8.72
C ASP A 4 -71.64 -19.75 7.36
N VAL A 5 -70.44 -20.27 7.06
CA VAL A 5 -70.16 -20.98 5.81
C VAL A 5 -70.59 -22.44 5.91
N ALA A 6 -70.44 -23.05 7.09
CA ALA A 6 -70.90 -24.42 7.35
C ALA A 6 -72.41 -24.57 7.07
N LYS A 7 -73.23 -23.61 7.51
CA LYS A 7 -74.68 -23.56 7.22
C LYS A 7 -74.99 -23.54 5.72
N LEU A 8 -74.17 -22.86 4.90
CA LEU A 8 -74.37 -22.80 3.44
C LEU A 8 -73.98 -24.11 2.76
N VAL A 9 -72.96 -24.79 3.28
CA VAL A 9 -72.53 -26.12 2.80
C VAL A 9 -73.56 -27.19 3.16
N GLU A 10 -74.05 -27.19 4.40
CA GLU A 10 -75.11 -28.08 4.87
C GLU A 10 -76.42 -27.88 4.10
N ALA A 11 -76.75 -26.64 3.75
CA ALA A 11 -77.90 -26.31 2.91
C ALA A 11 -77.70 -26.59 1.41
N GLY A 12 -76.55 -27.15 1.00
CA GLY A 12 -76.23 -27.46 -0.40
C GLY A 12 -76.04 -26.26 -1.32
N ARG A 13 -75.94 -25.04 -0.77
CA ARG A 13 -75.79 -23.79 -1.54
C ARG A 13 -74.35 -23.56 -2.00
N VAL A 14 -73.37 -24.15 -1.31
CA VAL A 14 -71.94 -24.06 -1.61
C VAL A 14 -71.30 -25.44 -1.41
N SER A 15 -70.34 -25.83 -2.26
CA SER A 15 -69.62 -27.09 -2.07
C SER A 15 -68.63 -27.00 -0.90
N ALA A 16 -68.35 -28.11 -0.21
CA ALA A 16 -67.40 -28.13 0.91
C ALA A 16 -66.01 -27.53 0.58
N PRO A 17 -65.38 -27.80 -0.60
CA PRO A 17 -64.11 -27.18 -0.97
C PRO A 17 -64.19 -25.65 -1.14
N VAL A 18 -65.32 -25.14 -1.61
CA VAL A 18 -65.54 -23.69 -1.71
C VAL A 18 -65.80 -23.10 -0.33
N GLY A 19 -66.51 -23.82 0.54
CA GLY A 19 -66.73 -23.41 1.92
C GLY A 19 -65.45 -23.31 2.75
N GLU A 20 -64.48 -24.21 2.53
CA GLU A 20 -63.15 -24.11 3.16
C GLU A 20 -62.39 -22.85 2.69
N LYS A 21 -62.42 -22.56 1.39
CA LYS A 21 -61.79 -21.34 0.84
C LYS A 21 -62.44 -20.07 1.38
N LEU A 22 -63.78 -20.02 1.43
CA LEU A 22 -64.52 -18.89 1.98
C LEU A 22 -64.22 -18.72 3.48
N SER A 23 -64.15 -19.81 4.25
CA SER A 23 -63.83 -19.72 5.68
C SER A 23 -62.50 -19.03 5.96
N LYS A 24 -61.55 -19.09 5.03
CA LYS A 24 -60.27 -18.39 5.19
C LYS A 24 -60.48 -16.87 5.25
N ILE A 25 -61.48 -16.31 4.59
CA ILE A 25 -61.73 -14.84 4.47
C ILE A 25 -62.88 -14.38 5.38
N ALA A 26 -63.08 -15.07 6.49
CA ALA A 26 -64.06 -14.68 7.49
C ALA A 26 -63.70 -13.34 8.17
N PRO A 27 -64.67 -12.60 8.72
CA PRO A 27 -64.41 -11.46 9.58
C PRO A 27 -63.40 -11.80 10.68
N GLY A 28 -62.44 -10.90 10.91
CA GLY A 28 -61.30 -11.10 11.81
C GLY A 28 -60.10 -11.79 11.16
N SER A 29 -60.20 -12.31 9.93
CA SER A 29 -59.04 -12.86 9.23
C SER A 29 -58.16 -11.78 8.61
N TYR A 30 -56.85 -12.05 8.57
CA TYR A 30 -55.86 -11.13 8.02
C TYR A 30 -55.49 -11.48 6.57
N ARG A 31 -55.19 -10.45 5.79
CA ARG A 31 -54.98 -10.50 4.34
C ARG A 31 -53.92 -9.54 3.87
N ILE A 32 -53.09 -9.97 2.91
CA ILE A 32 -52.11 -9.10 2.27
C ILE A 32 -52.49 -8.85 0.82
N HIS A 33 -52.62 -7.58 0.43
CA HIS A 33 -52.82 -7.17 -0.95
C HIS A 33 -51.57 -6.48 -1.49
N LYS A 34 -51.10 -6.87 -2.67
CA LYS A 34 -49.87 -6.33 -3.30
C LYS A 34 -49.84 -4.80 -3.39
N GLY A 35 -50.99 -4.16 -3.62
CA GLY A 35 -51.10 -2.70 -3.73
C GLY A 35 -51.46 -1.99 -2.43
N PHE A 36 -52.25 -2.62 -1.56
CA PHE A 36 -52.88 -1.95 -0.41
C PHE A 36 -52.21 -2.27 0.94
N GLY A 37 -51.28 -3.22 0.97
CA GLY A 37 -50.59 -3.65 2.18
C GLY A 37 -51.37 -4.73 2.94
N GLY A 38 -51.09 -4.84 4.23
CA GLY A 38 -51.87 -5.71 5.12
C GLY A 38 -53.30 -5.20 5.30
N GLY A 39 -54.21 -6.10 5.67
CA GLY A 39 -55.62 -5.80 5.84
C GLY A 39 -56.33 -6.80 6.74
N VAL A 40 -57.39 -6.34 7.39
CA VAL A 40 -58.27 -7.17 8.23
C VAL A 40 -59.66 -7.20 7.62
N VAL A 41 -60.24 -8.39 7.50
CA VAL A 41 -61.62 -8.53 7.06
C VAL A 41 -62.53 -8.05 8.18
N THR A 42 -63.34 -7.02 7.94
CA THR A 42 -64.24 -6.47 8.96
C THR A 42 -65.62 -7.09 8.89
N GLU A 43 -66.10 -7.33 7.67
CA GLU A 43 -67.41 -7.91 7.41
C GLU A 43 -67.43 -8.65 6.07
N TRP A 44 -68.42 -9.53 5.92
CA TRP A 44 -68.73 -10.17 4.65
C TRP A 44 -70.24 -10.23 4.43
N ASP A 45 -70.64 -10.15 3.17
CA ASP A 45 -72.00 -10.40 2.74
C ASP A 45 -71.96 -11.61 1.79
N LEU A 46 -72.14 -12.78 2.39
CA LEU A 46 -72.11 -14.05 1.67
C LEU A 46 -73.27 -14.17 0.67
N PHE A 47 -74.37 -13.44 0.88
CA PHE A 47 -75.54 -13.47 -0.02
C PHE A 47 -75.27 -12.65 -1.28
N ASN A 48 -74.73 -11.44 -1.14
CA ASN A 48 -74.37 -10.57 -2.27
C ASN A 48 -72.96 -10.83 -2.80
N GLY A 49 -72.23 -11.79 -2.22
CA GLY A 49 -70.91 -12.20 -2.66
C GLY A 49 -69.81 -11.15 -2.43
N LYS A 50 -69.94 -10.32 -1.40
CA LYS A 50 -69.03 -9.20 -1.09
C LYS A 50 -68.28 -9.41 0.23
N VAL A 51 -67.15 -8.75 0.35
CA VAL A 51 -66.34 -8.66 1.57
C VAL A 51 -65.80 -7.25 1.71
N THR A 52 -65.75 -6.74 2.94
CA THR A 52 -65.13 -5.46 3.28
C THR A 52 -63.85 -5.72 4.05
N ILE A 53 -62.76 -5.11 3.58
CA ILE A 53 -61.43 -5.27 4.16
C ILE A 53 -60.85 -3.89 4.46
N ASP A 54 -60.37 -3.72 5.68
CA ASP A 54 -59.62 -2.54 6.10
C ASP A 54 -58.15 -2.76 5.84
N PHE A 55 -57.64 -2.25 4.72
CA PHE A 55 -56.21 -2.30 4.42
C PHE A 55 -55.44 -1.18 5.13
N GLU A 56 -54.13 -1.30 5.16
CA GLU A 56 -53.19 -0.28 5.65
C GLU A 56 -53.37 1.04 4.87
N LYS A 57 -53.45 0.96 3.53
CA LYS A 57 -53.55 2.15 2.66
C LYS A 57 -54.98 2.58 2.31
N GLU A 58 -55.97 1.70 2.51
CA GLU A 58 -57.37 1.98 2.13
C GLU A 58 -58.34 1.25 3.08
N LYS A 59 -59.09 2.02 3.87
CA LYS A 59 -60.09 1.49 4.81
C LYS A 59 -61.44 1.29 4.13
N GLY A 60 -62.22 0.32 4.59
CA GLY A 60 -63.57 0.03 4.12
C GLY A 60 -63.64 -0.49 2.69
N LYS A 61 -62.59 -1.16 2.19
CA LYS A 61 -62.54 -1.58 0.80
C LYS A 61 -63.49 -2.75 0.55
N VAL A 62 -64.56 -2.48 -0.21
CA VAL A 62 -65.52 -3.50 -0.63
C VAL A 62 -65.06 -4.17 -1.92
N MET A 63 -65.02 -5.50 -1.95
CA MET A 63 -64.71 -6.29 -3.15
C MET A 63 -65.48 -7.62 -3.18
N GLY A 64 -65.54 -8.26 -4.36
CA GLY A 64 -66.17 -9.57 -4.48
C GLY A 64 -65.36 -10.66 -3.80
N LEU A 65 -66.02 -11.65 -3.17
CA LEU A 65 -65.36 -12.74 -2.42
C LEU A 65 -64.32 -13.50 -3.26
N LYS A 66 -64.65 -13.81 -4.51
CA LYS A 66 -63.72 -14.47 -5.44
C LYS A 66 -62.49 -13.62 -5.72
N LEU A 67 -62.69 -12.33 -6.00
CA LEU A 67 -61.60 -11.40 -6.28
C LEU A 67 -60.69 -11.24 -5.06
N ALA A 68 -61.27 -11.17 -3.86
CA ALA A 68 -60.52 -11.09 -2.62
C ALA A 68 -59.65 -12.33 -2.41
N LEU A 69 -60.20 -13.53 -2.60
CA LEU A 69 -59.43 -14.78 -2.52
C LEU A 69 -58.31 -14.91 -3.57
N GLU A 70 -58.47 -14.30 -4.74
CA GLU A 70 -57.48 -14.34 -5.82
C GLU A 70 -56.40 -13.25 -5.70
N LYS A 71 -56.73 -12.09 -5.11
CA LYS A 71 -55.85 -10.91 -5.05
C LYS A 71 -55.21 -10.70 -3.69
N THR A 72 -55.60 -11.48 -2.69
CA THR A 72 -55.02 -11.40 -1.35
C THR A 72 -54.41 -12.72 -0.91
N GLU A 73 -53.36 -12.62 -0.13
CA GLU A 73 -52.71 -13.74 0.55
C GLU A 73 -53.22 -13.82 2.00
N ALA A 74 -53.52 -15.03 2.49
CA ALA A 74 -53.88 -15.23 3.88
C ALA A 74 -52.61 -15.27 4.74
N VAL A 75 -52.63 -14.56 5.86
CA VAL A 75 -51.53 -14.53 6.84
C VAL A 75 -52.09 -14.72 8.24
N GLU A 76 -51.23 -15.19 9.14
CA GLU A 76 -51.53 -15.30 10.56
C GLU A 76 -51.48 -13.92 11.25
N GLU A 77 -52.08 -13.83 12.43
CA GLU A 77 -52.13 -12.57 13.20
C GLU A 77 -50.76 -12.04 13.62
N ASN A 78 -49.79 -12.94 13.82
CA ASN A 78 -48.41 -12.58 14.19
C ASN A 78 -47.57 -12.07 13.01
N ASP A 79 -48.09 -12.07 11.77
CA ASP A 79 -47.39 -11.47 10.63
C ASP A 79 -47.30 -9.95 10.82
N VAL A 80 -46.10 -9.39 10.69
CA VAL A 80 -45.87 -7.94 10.90
C VAL A 80 -46.77 -7.10 9.99
N ARG A 81 -47.08 -7.56 8.78
CA ARG A 81 -47.98 -6.86 7.85
C ARG A 81 -49.44 -6.88 8.33
N ALA A 82 -49.87 -7.96 9.00
CA ALA A 82 -51.18 -8.01 9.65
C ALA A 82 -51.21 -7.07 10.87
N GLN A 83 -50.16 -7.11 11.70
CA GLN A 83 -50.01 -6.26 12.88
C GLN A 83 -49.97 -4.76 12.57
N LYS A 84 -49.54 -4.34 11.37
CA LYS A 84 -49.66 -2.92 10.95
C LYS A 84 -51.10 -2.41 10.92
N VAL A 85 -52.09 -3.30 10.81
CA VAL A 85 -53.51 -2.93 10.76
C VAL A 85 -54.18 -3.06 12.12
N SER A 86 -53.81 -4.06 12.92
CA SER A 86 -54.42 -4.33 14.23
C SER A 86 -53.65 -3.76 15.43
N GLN A 87 -52.32 -3.64 15.33
CA GLN A 87 -51.38 -3.43 16.45
C GLN A 87 -50.25 -2.44 16.09
N LEU A 88 -50.50 -1.44 15.23
CA LEU A 88 -49.45 -0.52 14.76
C LEU A 88 -48.72 0.22 15.89
N GLY A 89 -49.44 0.59 16.96
CA GLY A 89 -48.84 1.26 18.13
C GLY A 89 -47.79 0.39 18.82
N GLU A 90 -48.05 -0.91 18.95
CA GLU A 90 -47.12 -1.86 19.57
C GLU A 90 -45.88 -2.08 18.70
N LEU A 91 -46.04 -2.12 17.37
CA LEU A 91 -44.90 -2.20 16.45
C LEU A 91 -44.00 -0.96 16.53
N LYS A 92 -44.61 0.24 16.66
CA LYS A 92 -43.86 1.49 16.84
C LYS A 92 -43.08 1.48 18.15
N GLU A 93 -43.71 1.04 19.24
CA GLU A 93 -43.06 0.90 20.55
C GLU A 93 -41.92 -0.13 20.52
N LEU A 94 -42.12 -1.26 19.83
CA LEU A 94 -41.11 -2.29 19.64
C LEU A 94 -39.91 -1.76 18.85
N ALA A 95 -40.15 -0.96 17.80
CA ALA A 95 -39.08 -0.32 17.02
C ALA A 95 -38.18 0.58 17.89
N GLU A 96 -38.73 1.20 18.94
CA GLU A 96 -37.98 2.05 19.85
C GLU A 96 -37.23 1.26 20.93
N LYS A 97 -37.91 0.29 21.55
CA LYS A 97 -37.41 -0.46 22.72
C LYS A 97 -36.51 -1.63 22.35
N ASP A 98 -36.91 -2.43 21.36
CA ASP A 98 -36.17 -3.61 20.91
C ASP A 98 -36.24 -3.74 19.38
N PRO A 99 -35.45 -2.94 18.65
CA PRO A 99 -35.43 -2.98 17.21
C PRO A 99 -34.84 -4.29 16.65
N VAL A 100 -34.10 -5.06 17.46
CA VAL A 100 -33.57 -6.37 17.06
C VAL A 100 -34.72 -7.37 16.96
N GLU A 101 -35.59 -7.42 17.97
CA GLU A 101 -36.80 -8.25 17.97
C GLU A 101 -37.72 -7.89 16.80
N LEU A 102 -37.93 -6.59 16.54
CA LEU A 102 -38.76 -6.17 15.40
C LEU A 102 -38.23 -6.70 14.06
N VAL A 103 -36.91 -6.58 13.82
CA VAL A 103 -36.30 -7.08 12.59
C VAL A 103 -36.38 -8.61 12.53
N ALA A 104 -36.10 -9.31 13.63
CA ALA A 104 -36.18 -10.77 13.69
C ALA A 104 -37.59 -11.28 13.34
N ARG A 105 -38.64 -10.74 13.97
CA ARG A 105 -40.05 -11.06 13.66
C ARG A 105 -40.42 -10.80 12.20
N THR A 106 -39.92 -9.69 11.66
CA THR A 106 -40.18 -9.32 10.26
C THR A 106 -39.57 -10.33 9.29
N ILE A 107 -38.41 -10.90 9.62
CA ILE A 107 -37.77 -11.96 8.82
C ILE A 107 -38.47 -13.31 9.02
N GLU A 108 -38.85 -13.64 10.26
CA GLU A 108 -39.46 -14.93 10.62
C GLU A 108 -40.75 -15.17 9.86
N THR A 109 -41.62 -14.16 9.84
CA THR A 109 -42.92 -14.18 9.16
C THR A 109 -42.83 -14.27 7.63
N ARG A 110 -41.60 -14.21 7.09
CA ARG A 110 -41.30 -14.23 5.65
C ARG A 110 -40.50 -15.44 5.17
N GLY A 111 -40.24 -16.41 6.06
CA GLY A 111 -39.56 -17.66 5.70
C GLY A 111 -38.04 -17.66 5.95
N ALA A 112 -37.61 -17.03 7.04
CA ALA A 112 -36.27 -17.08 7.63
C ALA A 112 -35.15 -16.23 6.98
N ASN A 113 -35.39 -15.57 5.85
CA ASN A 113 -34.47 -14.56 5.31
C ASN A 113 -35.19 -13.42 4.56
N MET A 114 -34.54 -12.26 4.46
CA MET A 114 -35.08 -11.07 3.80
C MET A 114 -33.95 -10.11 3.35
N THR A 115 -34.05 -9.46 2.20
CA THR A 115 -33.09 -8.42 1.80
C THR A 115 -33.31 -7.11 2.56
N MET A 116 -32.29 -6.24 2.63
CA MET A 116 -32.45 -4.93 3.28
C MET A 116 -33.50 -4.06 2.57
N ASP A 117 -33.63 -4.17 1.25
CA ASP A 117 -34.63 -3.40 0.50
C ASP A 117 -36.07 -3.89 0.78
N GLN A 118 -36.24 -5.20 1.00
CA GLN A 118 -37.53 -5.76 1.44
C GLN A 118 -37.87 -5.30 2.86
N LEU A 119 -36.88 -5.29 3.77
CA LEU A 119 -37.07 -4.80 5.13
C LEU A 119 -37.47 -3.31 5.15
N ASP A 120 -36.79 -2.50 4.33
CA ASP A 120 -37.09 -1.08 4.18
C ASP A 120 -38.52 -0.86 3.66
N ALA A 121 -38.94 -1.62 2.65
CA ALA A 121 -40.29 -1.56 2.10
C ALA A 121 -41.36 -1.95 3.13
N GLU A 122 -41.02 -2.77 4.12
CA GLU A 122 -41.93 -3.15 5.19
C GLU A 122 -41.95 -2.11 6.32
N LEU A 123 -40.80 -1.69 6.84
CA LEU A 123 -40.77 -0.93 8.09
C LEU A 123 -40.78 0.60 7.88
N CYS A 124 -40.19 1.09 6.80
CA CYS A 124 -40.06 2.53 6.55
C CYS A 124 -41.42 3.16 6.20
N GLY A 125 -41.72 4.31 6.82
CA GLY A 125 -42.95 5.08 6.63
C GLY A 125 -44.15 4.58 7.44
N SER A 126 -44.27 3.26 7.66
CA SER A 126 -45.38 2.67 8.42
C SER A 126 -45.07 2.51 9.91
N VAL A 127 -44.04 1.71 10.23
CA VAL A 127 -43.60 1.39 11.60
C VAL A 127 -42.57 2.38 12.09
N VAL A 128 -41.63 2.80 11.23
CA VAL A 128 -40.62 3.80 11.55
C VAL A 128 -40.75 4.97 10.59
N GLU A 129 -40.80 6.20 11.11
CA GLU A 129 -40.96 7.39 10.27
C GLU A 129 -39.82 7.53 9.25
N GLU A 130 -40.18 7.91 8.03
CA GLU A 130 -39.25 8.00 6.89
C GLU A 130 -38.06 8.94 7.17
N SER A 131 -38.31 10.06 7.87
CA SER A 131 -37.29 11.03 8.26
C SER A 131 -36.27 10.47 9.26
N GLY A 132 -36.69 9.54 10.12
CA GLY A 132 -35.87 8.92 11.16
C GLY A 132 -35.25 7.57 10.76
N TYR A 133 -35.75 6.95 9.68
CA TYR A 133 -35.46 5.57 9.33
C TYR A 133 -33.96 5.29 9.17
N LYS A 134 -33.22 6.15 8.45
CA LYS A 134 -31.78 5.96 8.24
C LYS A 134 -31.00 5.91 9.56
N LYS A 135 -31.33 6.80 10.50
CA LYS A 135 -30.68 6.85 11.83
C LYS A 135 -31.06 5.64 12.67
N TRP A 136 -32.34 5.27 12.65
CA TRP A 136 -32.85 4.08 13.31
C TRP A 136 -32.15 2.82 12.78
N TRP A 137 -32.01 2.68 11.45
CA TRP A 137 -31.38 1.52 10.83
C TRP A 137 -29.91 1.39 11.19
N GLU A 138 -29.10 2.47 11.18
CA GLU A 138 -27.69 2.37 11.57
C GLU A 138 -27.53 1.94 13.04
N LYS A 139 -28.39 2.44 13.95
CA LYS A 139 -28.42 1.99 15.35
C LYS A 139 -28.80 0.51 15.46
N THR A 140 -29.86 0.11 14.76
CA THR A 140 -30.40 -1.25 14.76
C THR A 140 -29.40 -2.24 14.15
N LYS A 141 -28.74 -1.88 13.05
CA LYS A 141 -27.72 -2.69 12.38
C LYS A 141 -26.53 -2.99 13.30
N LYS A 142 -26.14 -2.02 14.13
CA LYS A 142 -25.11 -2.23 15.16
C LYS A 142 -25.60 -3.20 16.22
N ALA A 143 -26.81 -2.98 16.75
CA ALA A 143 -27.42 -3.87 17.75
C ALA A 143 -27.63 -5.29 17.22
N LEU A 144 -28.00 -5.46 15.95
CA LEU A 144 -28.17 -6.77 15.30
C LEU A 144 -26.84 -7.54 15.28
N ARG A 145 -25.74 -6.88 14.88
CA ARG A 145 -24.40 -7.48 14.90
C ARG A 145 -23.94 -7.88 16.30
N GLU A 146 -24.33 -7.11 17.31
CA GLU A 146 -24.04 -7.41 18.71
C GLU A 146 -24.91 -8.56 19.26
N SER A 147 -26.20 -8.59 18.90
CA SER A 147 -27.18 -9.59 19.36
C SER A 147 -26.92 -10.99 18.84
N LYS A 148 -26.23 -11.12 17.70
CA LYS A 148 -25.99 -12.38 16.98
C LYS A 148 -27.26 -13.18 16.65
N ARG A 149 -28.45 -12.58 16.69
CA ARG A 149 -29.73 -13.24 16.35
C ARG A 149 -30.07 -13.15 14.85
N VAL A 150 -29.48 -12.17 14.17
CA VAL A 150 -29.63 -11.98 12.72
C VAL A 150 -28.26 -11.81 12.11
N SER A 151 -27.93 -12.61 11.10
CA SER A 151 -26.74 -12.41 10.28
C SER A 151 -26.92 -11.16 9.42
N VAL A 152 -26.03 -10.16 9.59
CA VAL A 152 -26.10 -8.89 8.87
C VAL A 152 -25.03 -8.86 7.77
N PRO A 153 -25.40 -8.98 6.48
CA PRO A 153 -24.43 -9.00 5.40
C PRO A 153 -23.81 -7.63 5.14
N THR A 154 -22.65 -7.63 4.49
CA THR A 154 -21.94 -6.41 4.08
C THR A 154 -22.61 -5.73 2.88
N LYS A 155 -23.16 -6.52 1.93
CA LYS A 155 -23.88 -6.02 0.76
C LYS A 155 -25.39 -6.01 1.01
N ARG A 156 -26.08 -4.98 0.54
CA ARG A 156 -27.55 -4.87 0.67
C ARG A 156 -28.32 -5.91 -0.13
N THR A 157 -27.71 -6.44 -1.19
CA THR A 157 -28.29 -7.47 -2.07
C THR A 157 -28.25 -8.86 -1.47
N ASP A 158 -27.38 -9.10 -0.49
CA ASP A 158 -27.33 -10.36 0.25
C ASP A 158 -28.41 -10.30 1.37
N PRO A 159 -29.04 -11.43 1.74
CA PRO A 159 -30.14 -11.44 2.69
C PRO A 159 -29.66 -11.33 4.15
N LEU A 160 -30.47 -10.68 4.97
CA LEU A 160 -30.50 -10.87 6.41
C LEU A 160 -31.05 -12.28 6.69
N VAL A 161 -30.43 -13.01 7.59
CA VAL A 161 -30.80 -14.41 7.89
C VAL A 161 -30.98 -14.56 9.40
N LEU A 162 -32.10 -15.14 9.82
CA LEU A 162 -32.29 -15.51 11.23
C LEU A 162 -31.26 -16.57 11.63
N ARG A 163 -30.62 -16.37 12.78
CA ARG A 163 -29.81 -17.38 13.43
C ARG A 163 -30.69 -18.11 14.44
N ASP A 164 -30.48 -19.41 14.56
CA ASP A 164 -31.18 -20.20 15.56
C ASP A 164 -30.74 -19.73 16.96
N GLU A 165 -31.70 -19.43 17.84
CA GLU A 165 -31.40 -19.00 19.22
C GLU A 165 -30.68 -20.08 20.04
N SER A 166 -30.65 -21.32 19.55
CA SER A 166 -29.86 -22.42 20.11
C SER A 166 -28.37 -22.38 19.76
N THR A 167 -27.95 -21.53 18.80
CA THR A 167 -26.56 -21.48 18.34
C THR A 167 -25.67 -20.77 19.38
N GLY A 168 -24.78 -21.54 20.01
CA GLY A 168 -23.86 -21.02 21.01
C GLY A 168 -22.94 -19.92 20.43
N PRO A 169 -22.40 -18.99 21.26
CA PRO A 169 -21.52 -17.93 20.77
C PRO A 169 -20.30 -18.41 19.96
N GLY A 170 -19.84 -19.65 20.22
CA GLY A 170 -18.74 -20.28 19.48
C GLY A 170 -19.18 -20.82 18.14
N GLU A 171 -20.35 -21.44 18.10
CA GLU A 171 -20.93 -21.95 16.85
C GLU A 171 -21.19 -20.81 15.86
N ALA A 172 -21.64 -19.66 16.37
CA ALA A 172 -21.79 -18.45 15.55
C ALA A 172 -20.48 -17.99 14.88
N LEU A 173 -19.32 -18.14 15.56
CA LEU A 173 -18.01 -17.80 14.98
C LEU A 173 -17.59 -18.80 13.89
N VAL A 174 -17.88 -20.09 14.09
CA VAL A 174 -17.60 -21.13 13.09
C VAL A 174 -18.53 -20.99 11.88
N ASP A 175 -19.79 -20.61 12.08
CA ASP A 175 -20.72 -20.31 11.00
C ASP A 175 -20.30 -19.07 10.20
N ASP A 176 -19.77 -18.04 10.87
CA ASP A 176 -19.22 -16.85 10.19
C ASP A 176 -18.00 -17.23 9.32
N LEU A 177 -17.16 -18.17 9.78
CA LEU A 177 -16.06 -18.73 8.99
C LEU A 177 -16.56 -19.50 7.77
N ASP A 178 -17.60 -20.33 7.93
CA ASP A 178 -18.20 -21.12 6.84
C ASP A 178 -18.83 -20.21 5.76
N GLN A 179 -19.51 -19.14 6.19
CA GLN A 179 -20.15 -18.17 5.31
C GLN A 179 -19.16 -17.23 4.61
N ALA A 180 -17.90 -17.16 5.06
CA ALA A 180 -16.89 -16.28 4.48
C ALA A 180 -16.51 -16.70 3.06
N ARG A 181 -16.83 -15.83 2.09
CA ARG A 181 -16.67 -16.13 0.65
C ARG A 181 -15.28 -15.86 0.07
N SER A 182 -14.54 -14.88 0.60
CA SER A 182 -13.22 -14.51 0.09
C SER A 182 -12.08 -15.04 0.96
N PRO A 183 -10.88 -15.28 0.40
CA PRO A 183 -9.73 -15.76 1.18
C PRO A 183 -9.41 -14.86 2.38
N LYS A 184 -9.38 -13.53 2.16
CA LYS A 184 -9.15 -12.55 3.23
C LYS A 184 -10.28 -12.54 4.28
N ALA A 185 -11.53 -12.79 3.89
CA ALA A 185 -12.63 -12.86 4.84
C ALA A 185 -12.52 -14.12 5.72
N ARG A 186 -12.08 -15.25 5.16
CA ARG A 186 -11.84 -16.49 5.91
C ARG A 186 -10.71 -16.32 6.92
N VAL A 187 -9.59 -15.71 6.53
CA VAL A 187 -8.49 -15.39 7.46
C VAL A 187 -9.03 -14.54 8.63
N LYS A 188 -9.80 -13.47 8.35
CA LYS A 188 -10.39 -12.63 9.40
C LYS A 188 -11.39 -13.37 10.30
N ALA A 189 -12.20 -14.26 9.75
CA ALA A 189 -13.13 -15.06 10.54
C ALA A 189 -12.37 -16.03 11.47
N LEU A 190 -11.29 -16.63 10.97
CA LEU A 190 -10.43 -17.50 11.78
C LEU A 190 -9.64 -16.72 12.85
N GLU A 191 -9.20 -15.49 12.57
CA GLU A 191 -8.64 -14.59 13.59
C GLU A 191 -9.66 -14.25 14.70
N ALA A 192 -10.95 -14.11 14.36
CA ALA A 192 -12.00 -13.91 15.34
C ALA A 192 -12.18 -15.16 16.22
N ILE A 193 -12.10 -16.36 15.62
CA ILE A 193 -12.05 -17.62 16.37
C ILE A 193 -10.83 -17.66 17.29
N GLN A 194 -9.64 -17.26 16.83
CA GLN A 194 -8.43 -17.26 17.66
C GLN A 194 -8.58 -16.37 18.91
N ARG A 195 -9.16 -15.18 18.77
CA ARG A 195 -9.38 -14.27 19.92
C ARG A 195 -10.31 -14.86 20.98
N GLU A 196 -11.28 -15.66 20.54
CA GLU A 196 -12.28 -16.31 21.39
C GLU A 196 -12.05 -17.82 21.44
N ALA A 197 -10.80 -18.28 21.28
CA ALA A 197 -10.48 -19.70 21.14
C ALA A 197 -10.97 -20.55 22.33
N PRO A 198 -10.86 -20.11 23.60
CA PRO A 198 -11.41 -20.87 24.73
C PRO A 198 -12.91 -21.11 24.64
N LEU A 199 -13.65 -20.16 24.06
CA LEU A 199 -15.10 -20.22 23.93
C LEU A 199 -15.51 -21.21 22.83
N VAL A 200 -14.77 -21.28 21.72
CA VAL A 200 -14.99 -22.27 20.66
C VAL A 200 -14.55 -23.67 21.12
N ALA A 201 -13.41 -23.77 21.79
CA ALA A 201 -12.86 -25.02 22.35
C ALA A 201 -13.75 -25.67 23.41
N ALA A 202 -14.56 -24.88 24.12
CA ALA A 202 -15.48 -25.37 25.14
C ALA A 202 -16.63 -26.24 24.57
N THR A 203 -16.89 -26.15 23.27
CA THR A 203 -17.92 -26.95 22.58
C THR A 203 -17.28 -28.14 21.88
N GLU A 204 -17.67 -29.35 22.27
CA GLU A 204 -17.10 -30.58 21.73
C GLU A 204 -17.24 -30.65 20.20
N GLY A 205 -16.14 -30.99 19.50
CA GLY A 205 -16.10 -31.12 18.04
C GLY A 205 -16.16 -29.81 17.26
N LEU A 206 -16.36 -28.66 17.90
CA LEU A 206 -16.56 -27.41 17.19
C LEU A 206 -15.27 -26.86 16.55
N LEU A 207 -14.12 -26.98 17.22
CA LEU A 207 -12.83 -26.68 16.60
C LEU A 207 -12.52 -27.62 15.44
N ALA A 208 -12.86 -28.91 15.54
CA ALA A 208 -12.67 -29.85 14.44
C ALA A 208 -13.48 -29.43 13.21
N ARG A 209 -14.74 -29.02 13.39
CA ARG A 209 -15.56 -28.43 12.30
C ARG A 209 -14.91 -27.17 11.71
N ALA A 210 -14.43 -26.25 12.55
CA ALA A 210 -13.75 -25.05 12.07
C ALA A 210 -12.50 -25.38 11.27
N PHE A 211 -11.69 -26.33 11.74
CA PHE A 211 -10.47 -26.75 11.09
C PHE A 211 -10.73 -27.46 9.77
N GLU A 212 -11.81 -28.24 9.63
CA GLU A 212 -12.20 -28.82 8.35
C GLU A 212 -12.55 -27.75 7.30
N ILE A 213 -13.29 -26.70 7.68
CA ILE A 213 -13.56 -25.56 6.80
C ILE A 213 -12.24 -24.90 6.34
N VAL A 214 -11.29 -24.75 7.27
CA VAL A 214 -9.96 -24.20 6.98
C VAL A 214 -9.16 -25.12 6.06
N ASN A 215 -9.18 -26.43 6.30
CA ASN A 215 -8.47 -27.44 5.51
C ASN A 215 -8.92 -27.39 4.05
N ASP A 216 -10.24 -27.42 3.83
CA ASP A 216 -10.86 -27.32 2.50
C ASP A 216 -10.51 -26.02 1.79
N ALA A 217 -10.50 -24.90 2.51
CA ALA A 217 -10.14 -23.60 1.97
C ALA A 217 -8.65 -23.55 1.60
N ALA A 218 -7.77 -24.03 2.48
CA ALA A 218 -6.32 -24.03 2.27
C ALA A 218 -5.94 -24.88 1.05
N LEU A 219 -6.49 -26.10 0.91
CA LEU A 219 -6.24 -26.96 -0.25
C LEU A 219 -6.60 -26.28 -1.59
N LYS A 220 -7.72 -25.55 -1.64
CA LYS A 220 -8.14 -24.80 -2.85
C LYS A 220 -7.23 -23.60 -3.11
N LEU A 221 -6.71 -22.97 -2.06
CA LEU A 221 -5.91 -21.75 -2.15
C LEU A 221 -4.43 -22.01 -2.34
N MET A 222 -3.90 -23.19 -2.02
CA MET A 222 -2.46 -23.46 -2.02
C MET A 222 -1.77 -23.16 -3.37
N LYS A 223 -2.50 -23.25 -4.50
CA LYS A 223 -2.01 -22.88 -5.84
C LYS A 223 -2.44 -21.50 -6.32
N LEU A 224 -3.63 -21.04 -5.90
CA LEU A 224 -4.25 -19.81 -6.40
C LEU A 224 -3.86 -18.57 -5.60
N ALA A 225 -3.61 -18.77 -4.31
CA ALA A 225 -3.38 -17.74 -3.30
C ALA A 225 -2.54 -18.33 -2.14
N PRO A 226 -1.27 -18.71 -2.39
CA PRO A 226 -0.45 -19.42 -1.41
C PRO A 226 -0.29 -18.66 -0.09
N ALA A 227 -0.16 -17.33 -0.15
CA ALA A 227 -0.09 -16.46 1.03
C ALA A 227 -1.27 -16.68 2.00
N GLN A 228 -2.51 -16.63 1.50
CA GLN A 228 -3.70 -16.84 2.34
C GLN A 228 -3.85 -18.30 2.79
N SER A 229 -3.38 -19.26 1.99
CA SER A 229 -3.31 -20.66 2.40
C SER A 229 -2.35 -20.84 3.59
N LEU A 230 -1.17 -20.21 3.54
CA LEU A 230 -0.21 -20.23 4.64
C LEU A 230 -0.77 -19.56 5.90
N GLU A 231 -1.45 -18.42 5.78
CA GLU A 231 -2.07 -17.73 6.93
C GLU A 231 -3.14 -18.59 7.60
N LEU A 232 -4.01 -19.22 6.81
CA LEU A 232 -5.08 -20.09 7.31
C LEU A 232 -4.53 -21.30 8.07
N ILE A 233 -3.54 -21.99 7.50
CA ILE A 233 -2.92 -23.16 8.15
C ILE A 233 -2.15 -22.72 9.40
N ALA A 234 -1.39 -21.62 9.36
CA ALA A 234 -0.67 -21.12 10.51
C ALA A 234 -1.62 -20.76 11.67
N LEU A 235 -2.73 -20.07 11.38
CA LEU A 235 -3.75 -19.75 12.37
C LEU A 235 -4.42 -21.01 12.95
N ARG A 236 -4.77 -21.98 12.11
CA ARG A 236 -5.34 -23.27 12.55
C ARG A 236 -4.43 -23.96 13.56
N ASP A 237 -3.15 -24.09 13.21
CA ASP A 237 -2.16 -24.79 14.02
C ASP A 237 -1.88 -24.03 15.33
N GLU A 238 -1.87 -22.70 15.30
CA GLU A 238 -1.75 -21.86 16.51
C GLU A 238 -2.96 -22.02 17.43
N ILE A 239 -4.19 -21.98 16.90
CA ILE A 239 -5.41 -22.17 17.69
C ILE A 239 -5.38 -23.55 18.35
N ALA A 240 -5.05 -24.61 17.61
CA ALA A 240 -4.96 -25.96 18.14
C ALA A 240 -3.93 -26.06 19.28
N GLN A 241 -2.77 -25.44 19.10
CA GLN A 241 -1.72 -25.39 20.12
C GLN A 241 -2.14 -24.59 21.36
N GLU A 242 -2.77 -23.43 21.18
CA GLU A 242 -3.24 -22.55 22.27
C GLU A 242 -4.34 -23.21 23.11
N THR A 243 -5.25 -23.95 22.47
CA THR A 243 -6.36 -24.65 23.14
C THR A 243 -5.99 -26.06 23.60
N LYS A 244 -4.80 -26.56 23.22
CA LYS A 244 -4.33 -27.93 23.48
C LYS A 244 -5.25 -29.00 22.88
N GLN A 245 -5.77 -28.74 21.67
CA GLN A 245 -6.65 -29.63 20.92
C GLN A 245 -6.04 -29.94 19.54
N ASP A 246 -4.78 -30.38 19.53
CA ASP A 246 -4.07 -30.81 18.31
C ASP A 246 -4.79 -31.97 17.58
N ASP A 247 -5.52 -32.79 18.33
CA ASP A 247 -6.34 -33.91 17.84
C ASP A 247 -7.58 -33.46 17.05
N ALA A 248 -7.99 -32.20 17.16
CA ALA A 248 -9.04 -31.62 16.33
C ALA A 248 -8.60 -31.41 14.86
N ILE A 249 -7.31 -31.42 14.57
CA ILE A 249 -6.79 -31.35 13.20
C ILE A 249 -6.86 -32.75 12.58
N ALA A 250 -7.62 -32.89 11.49
CA ALA A 250 -7.78 -34.18 10.82
C ALA A 250 -6.45 -34.79 10.33
N VAL A 251 -6.37 -36.11 10.36
CA VAL A 251 -5.24 -36.85 9.79
C VAL A 251 -5.17 -36.57 8.29
N GLY A 252 -4.00 -36.12 7.81
CA GLY A 252 -3.81 -35.75 6.41
C GLY A 252 -4.25 -34.31 6.07
N ALA A 253 -4.59 -33.49 7.06
CA ALA A 253 -4.83 -32.06 6.86
C ALA A 253 -3.61 -31.37 6.21
N PRO A 254 -3.84 -30.35 5.35
CA PRO A 254 -2.77 -29.66 4.66
C PRO A 254 -1.78 -29.03 5.63
N LYS A 255 -0.49 -29.09 5.29
CA LYS A 255 0.61 -28.57 6.11
C LYS A 255 1.25 -27.35 5.48
N LEU A 256 1.83 -26.47 6.31
CA LEU A 256 2.61 -25.32 5.85
C LEU A 256 3.71 -25.74 4.87
N ALA A 257 4.39 -26.85 5.16
CA ALA A 257 5.45 -27.38 4.32
C ALA A 257 5.00 -27.71 2.89
N GLU A 258 3.78 -28.25 2.73
CA GLU A 258 3.23 -28.59 1.42
C GLU A 258 2.91 -27.33 0.60
N VAL A 259 2.40 -26.29 1.26
CA VAL A 259 2.12 -25.01 0.59
C VAL A 259 3.41 -24.31 0.19
N LEU A 260 4.43 -24.33 1.05
CA LEU A 260 5.76 -23.77 0.73
C LEU A 260 6.40 -24.48 -0.48
N GLN A 261 6.29 -25.81 -0.57
CA GLN A 261 6.76 -26.57 -1.74
C GLN A 261 6.02 -26.17 -3.03
N VAL A 262 4.71 -25.93 -2.95
CA VAL A 262 3.92 -25.46 -4.10
C VAL A 262 4.29 -24.02 -4.50
N ALA A 263 4.62 -23.16 -3.53
CA ALA A 263 4.95 -21.76 -3.74
C ALA A 263 6.44 -21.49 -4.05
N ASP A 264 7.27 -22.53 -4.15
CA ASP A 264 8.74 -22.43 -4.21
C ASP A 264 9.26 -21.41 -5.25
N GLY A 265 8.62 -21.34 -6.42
CA GLY A 265 9.00 -20.40 -7.48
C GLY A 265 8.75 -18.91 -7.21
N ASN A 266 7.97 -18.57 -6.17
CA ASN A 266 7.53 -17.20 -5.89
C ASN A 266 7.50 -16.84 -4.39
N LEU A 267 8.28 -17.57 -3.57
CA LEU A 267 8.25 -17.46 -2.11
C LEU A 267 8.37 -16.02 -1.58
N SER A 268 9.25 -15.20 -2.17
CA SER A 268 9.43 -13.82 -1.69
C SER A 268 8.19 -12.95 -1.86
N GLU A 269 7.50 -13.09 -2.99
CA GLU A 269 6.27 -12.35 -3.27
C GLU A 269 5.16 -12.86 -2.35
N ASP A 270 4.95 -14.17 -2.27
CA ASP A 270 3.89 -14.76 -1.44
C ASP A 270 4.05 -14.40 0.05
N LEU A 271 5.27 -14.49 0.58
CA LEU A 271 5.54 -14.14 1.99
C LEU A 271 5.45 -12.64 2.27
N SER A 272 5.57 -11.78 1.25
CA SER A 272 5.36 -10.34 1.42
C SER A 272 3.89 -9.98 1.69
N HIS A 273 2.95 -10.85 1.27
CA HIS A 273 1.51 -10.68 1.47
C HIS A 273 0.99 -11.34 2.76
N VAL A 274 1.86 -11.99 3.53
CA VAL A 274 1.53 -12.64 4.80
C VAL A 274 1.64 -11.65 5.96
N ALA A 275 0.70 -11.71 6.89
CA ALA A 275 0.74 -10.93 8.11
C ALA A 275 2.01 -11.22 8.94
N ALA A 276 2.68 -10.15 9.39
CA ALA A 276 3.93 -10.22 10.15
C ALA A 276 3.87 -11.13 11.39
N ALA A 277 2.69 -11.28 12.02
CA ALA A 277 2.46 -12.15 13.16
C ALA A 277 2.61 -13.65 12.83
N ARG A 278 2.37 -14.04 11.57
CA ARG A 278 2.37 -15.44 11.11
C ARG A 278 3.71 -15.88 10.54
N LEU A 279 4.58 -14.94 10.18
CA LEU A 279 5.86 -15.22 9.53
C LEU A 279 6.73 -16.21 10.33
N LYS A 280 6.79 -16.08 11.66
CA LYS A 280 7.59 -16.98 12.49
C LYS A 280 7.18 -18.44 12.27
N ARG A 281 5.88 -18.76 12.43
CA ARG A 281 5.34 -20.11 12.29
C ARG A 281 5.53 -20.68 10.89
N ILE A 282 5.40 -19.83 9.86
CA ILE A 282 5.61 -20.21 8.46
C ILE A 282 7.09 -20.49 8.18
N LEU A 283 7.99 -19.66 8.68
CA LEU A 283 9.44 -19.84 8.51
C LEU A 283 9.94 -21.11 9.22
N GLU A 284 9.39 -21.46 10.39
CA GLU A 284 9.66 -22.73 11.08
C GLU A 284 9.32 -23.97 10.24
N ALA A 285 8.46 -23.82 9.21
CA ALA A 285 8.11 -24.89 8.29
C ALA A 285 9.06 -25.03 7.08
N PHE A 286 10.06 -24.15 6.91
CA PHE A 286 11.05 -24.26 5.83
C PHE A 286 11.88 -25.55 5.90
N PRO A 287 12.50 -25.93 7.05
CA PRO A 287 13.25 -27.18 7.15
C PRO A 287 12.45 -28.42 6.74
N PRO A 288 11.23 -28.68 7.26
CA PRO A 288 10.44 -29.82 6.80
C PRO A 288 9.89 -29.67 5.37
N ALA A 289 9.82 -28.46 4.81
CA ALA A 289 9.40 -28.25 3.41
C ALA A 289 10.50 -28.61 2.40
N PHE A 290 11.75 -28.24 2.69
CA PHE A 290 12.81 -28.26 1.69
C PHE A 290 13.95 -29.23 2.01
N GLY A 291 13.90 -29.93 3.15
CA GLY A 291 14.96 -30.86 3.56
C GLY A 291 16.30 -30.14 3.60
N ASP A 292 17.35 -30.74 3.03
CA ASP A 292 18.71 -30.18 3.07
C ASP A 292 18.86 -28.82 2.36
N ASP A 293 17.97 -28.46 1.43
CA ASP A 293 18.04 -27.19 0.68
C ASP A 293 17.34 -26.01 1.39
N TRP A 294 16.78 -26.24 2.59
CA TRP A 294 15.98 -25.22 3.28
C TRP A 294 16.74 -23.91 3.54
N VAL A 295 18.05 -23.99 3.81
CA VAL A 295 18.92 -22.83 4.05
C VAL A 295 19.01 -21.97 2.78
N GLY A 296 19.26 -22.59 1.62
CA GLY A 296 19.29 -21.90 0.33
C GLY A 296 17.94 -21.23 0.01
N LYS A 297 16.85 -21.95 0.26
CA LYS A 297 15.48 -21.44 0.04
C LYS A 297 15.14 -20.26 0.93
N VAL A 298 15.40 -20.33 2.24
CA VAL A 298 15.09 -19.22 3.15
C VAL A 298 15.97 -18.00 2.89
N LEU A 299 17.25 -18.21 2.53
CA LEU A 299 18.15 -17.12 2.15
C LEU A 299 17.75 -16.46 0.82
N SER A 300 17.13 -17.20 -0.12
CA SER A 300 16.62 -16.60 -1.37
C SER A 300 15.54 -15.53 -1.16
N VAL A 301 14.87 -15.60 -0.01
CA VAL A 301 13.84 -14.66 0.46
C VAL A 301 14.45 -13.52 1.30
N PHE A 302 15.62 -13.75 1.91
CA PHE A 302 16.32 -12.74 2.70
C PHE A 302 16.60 -11.49 1.86
N GLY A 303 16.24 -10.30 2.37
CA GLY A 303 16.36 -9.04 1.65
C GLY A 303 15.21 -8.68 0.69
N LYS A 304 14.29 -9.61 0.43
CA LYS A 304 13.08 -9.37 -0.39
C LYS A 304 11.79 -9.39 0.44
N ILE A 305 11.92 -9.47 1.76
CA ILE A 305 10.80 -9.53 2.71
C ILE A 305 10.86 -8.34 3.66
N SER A 306 9.75 -8.08 4.35
CA SER A 306 9.67 -7.03 5.37
C SER A 306 10.74 -7.19 6.47
N SER A 307 11.06 -6.08 7.14
CA SER A 307 11.98 -6.04 8.29
C SER A 307 11.69 -7.10 9.37
N ARG A 308 10.41 -7.42 9.62
CA ARG A 308 10.03 -8.49 10.54
C ARG A 308 10.46 -9.86 9.99
N GLY A 309 10.20 -10.12 8.70
CA GLY A 309 10.64 -11.33 8.02
C GLY A 309 12.15 -11.50 8.03
N VAL A 310 12.91 -10.43 7.75
CA VAL A 310 14.39 -10.46 7.83
C VAL A 310 14.85 -10.89 9.23
N SER A 311 14.23 -10.32 10.28
CA SER A 311 14.59 -10.64 11.66
C SER A 311 14.24 -12.09 12.04
N GLU A 312 13.09 -12.60 11.60
CA GLU A 312 12.68 -13.99 11.86
C GLU A 312 13.51 -15.00 11.06
N ILE A 313 13.91 -14.69 9.81
CA ILE A 313 14.83 -15.53 9.03
C ILE A 313 16.18 -15.64 9.72
N ALA A 314 16.76 -14.51 10.11
CA ALA A 314 18.06 -14.50 10.79
C ALA A 314 18.01 -15.24 12.14
N LYS A 315 16.91 -15.07 12.88
CA LYS A 315 16.68 -15.79 14.13
C LYS A 315 16.57 -17.29 13.90
N LEU A 316 15.79 -17.73 12.90
CA LEU A 316 15.67 -19.15 12.54
C LEU A 316 17.03 -19.75 12.19
N LEU A 317 17.82 -19.08 11.34
CA LEU A 317 19.16 -19.53 10.97
C LEU A 317 20.08 -19.61 12.20
N GLY A 318 20.04 -18.62 13.10
CA GLY A 318 20.79 -18.65 14.35
C GLY A 318 20.39 -19.80 15.29
N GLU A 319 19.09 -20.07 15.44
CA GLU A 319 18.57 -21.20 16.24
C GLU A 319 18.90 -22.58 15.64
N LYS A 320 19.28 -22.62 14.36
CA LYS A 320 19.66 -23.85 13.63
C LYS A 320 21.17 -23.95 13.37
N ASP A 321 21.98 -23.12 14.02
CA ASP A 321 23.43 -23.07 13.86
C ASP A 321 23.91 -22.75 12.42
N GLU A 322 23.08 -22.05 11.63
CA GLU A 322 23.33 -21.66 10.23
C GLU A 322 23.76 -20.19 10.07
N THR A 323 24.25 -19.55 11.14
CA THR A 323 24.72 -18.15 11.12
C THR A 323 25.82 -17.92 10.09
N LYS A 324 26.69 -18.91 9.87
CA LYS A 324 27.74 -18.82 8.85
C LYS A 324 27.15 -18.66 7.44
N ALA A 325 26.14 -19.47 7.11
CA ALA A 325 25.47 -19.40 5.80
C ALA A 325 24.78 -18.04 5.59
N LEU A 326 24.15 -17.50 6.64
CA LEU A 326 23.60 -16.15 6.64
C LEU A 326 24.67 -15.10 6.34
N ASN A 327 25.81 -15.16 7.04
CA ASN A 327 26.88 -14.19 6.91
C ASN A 327 27.55 -14.25 5.53
N ASP A 328 27.78 -15.45 5.00
CA ASP A 328 28.31 -15.65 3.64
C ASP A 328 27.34 -15.08 2.59
N HIS A 329 26.04 -15.31 2.75
CA HIS A 329 25.01 -14.74 1.87
C HIS A 329 25.00 -13.21 1.93
N ILE A 330 25.08 -12.62 3.12
CA ILE A 330 25.12 -11.15 3.31
C ILE A 330 26.36 -10.57 2.63
N LYS A 331 27.55 -11.17 2.78
CA LYS A 331 28.79 -10.71 2.11
C LYS A 331 28.64 -10.68 0.60
N VAL A 332 28.10 -11.75 0.02
CA VAL A 332 27.82 -11.81 -1.42
C VAL A 332 26.81 -10.74 -1.83
N ALA A 333 25.73 -10.56 -1.05
CA ALA A 333 24.71 -9.56 -1.34
C ALA A 333 25.23 -8.11 -1.23
N LEU A 334 26.11 -7.82 -0.26
CA LEU A 334 26.77 -6.52 -0.12
C LEU A 334 27.64 -6.20 -1.34
N SER A 335 28.50 -7.13 -1.77
CA SER A 335 29.36 -6.94 -2.96
C SER A 335 28.57 -6.70 -4.26
N ARG A 336 27.32 -7.20 -4.32
CA ARG A 336 26.42 -7.03 -5.47
C ARG A 336 25.44 -5.87 -5.32
N HIS A 337 25.51 -5.11 -4.22
CA HIS A 337 24.53 -4.06 -3.88
C HIS A 337 23.07 -4.57 -3.91
N ALA A 338 22.84 -5.82 -3.50
CA ALA A 338 21.55 -6.50 -3.60
C ALA A 338 20.70 -6.42 -2.31
N LEU A 339 21.20 -5.77 -1.26
CA LEU A 339 20.48 -5.63 0.01
C LEU A 339 19.58 -4.39 0.02
N GLY A 340 18.30 -4.61 0.32
CA GLY A 340 17.34 -3.52 0.52
C GLY A 340 17.46 -2.84 1.88
N PRO A 341 16.71 -1.74 2.10
CA PRO A 341 16.78 -0.95 3.33
C PRO A 341 16.50 -1.73 4.61
N ASP A 342 15.55 -2.67 4.57
CA ASP A 342 15.14 -3.44 5.73
C ASP A 342 16.22 -4.42 6.22
N SER A 343 16.98 -5.02 5.29
CA SER A 343 18.12 -5.88 5.63
C SER A 343 19.30 -5.07 6.16
N LEU A 344 19.61 -3.93 5.55
CA LEU A 344 20.67 -3.05 6.03
C LEU A 344 20.36 -2.50 7.43
N ALA A 345 19.10 -2.14 7.69
CA ALA A 345 18.67 -1.69 9.01
C ALA A 345 18.69 -2.82 10.05
N TRP A 346 18.48 -4.08 9.63
CA TRP A 346 18.68 -5.23 10.52
C TRP A 346 20.17 -5.46 10.82
N ILE A 347 21.03 -5.46 9.80
CA ILE A 347 22.50 -5.59 9.95
C ILE A 347 23.03 -4.54 10.93
N CYS A 348 22.63 -3.27 10.78
CA CYS A 348 23.04 -2.20 11.70
C CYS A 348 22.61 -2.44 13.16
N ARG A 349 21.42 -3.03 13.39
CA ARG A 349 20.93 -3.32 14.75
C ARG A 349 21.61 -4.54 15.37
N GLU A 350 21.97 -5.51 14.54
CA GLU A 350 22.60 -6.78 14.97
C GLU A 350 24.13 -6.77 14.82
N ARG A 351 24.74 -5.60 14.59
CA ARG A 351 26.18 -5.40 14.34
C ARG A 351 27.12 -5.88 15.47
N LYS A 352 26.60 -6.10 16.68
CA LYS A 352 27.32 -6.65 17.86
C LYS A 352 26.79 -8.04 18.25
N LYS A 353 26.11 -8.72 17.33
CA LYS A 353 25.39 -9.99 17.52
C LYS A 353 25.49 -10.83 16.22
N LEU A 354 24.36 -11.26 15.65
CA LEU A 354 24.32 -12.15 14.48
C LEU A 354 25.01 -11.57 13.25
N ALA A 355 25.11 -10.24 13.14
CA ALA A 355 25.73 -9.57 12.00
C ALA A 355 27.16 -9.06 12.28
N GLU A 356 27.79 -9.44 13.39
CA GLU A 356 29.13 -8.96 13.77
C GLU A 356 30.19 -9.28 12.69
N ASP A 357 30.22 -10.52 12.16
CA ASP A 357 31.21 -10.96 11.16
C ASP A 357 31.03 -10.34 9.75
N VAL A 358 29.95 -9.60 9.53
CA VAL A 358 29.61 -8.96 8.25
C VAL A 358 29.50 -7.45 8.35
N PHE A 359 29.61 -6.89 9.55
CA PHE A 359 29.49 -5.47 9.77
C PHE A 359 30.84 -4.79 9.64
N ASP A 360 31.10 -4.21 8.47
CA ASP A 360 32.30 -3.45 8.15
C ASP A 360 31.97 -2.17 7.35
N GLY A 361 33.00 -1.41 6.96
CA GLY A 361 32.85 -0.19 6.19
C GLY A 361 32.09 -0.33 4.86
N SER A 362 32.04 -1.55 4.28
CA SER A 362 31.28 -1.81 3.06
C SER A 362 29.77 -1.63 3.30
N VAL A 363 29.27 -1.99 4.49
CA VAL A 363 27.88 -1.78 4.90
C VAL A 363 27.53 -0.29 4.85
N GLY A 364 28.40 0.57 5.38
CA GLY A 364 28.22 2.02 5.33
C GLY A 364 28.12 2.57 3.91
N SER A 365 29.00 2.11 3.01
CA SER A 365 28.97 2.51 1.60
C SER A 365 27.67 2.10 0.91
N VAL A 366 27.19 0.87 1.13
CA VAL A 366 25.94 0.37 0.56
C VAL A 366 24.73 1.13 1.11
N ILE A 367 24.72 1.47 2.41
CA ILE A 367 23.66 2.27 3.03
C ILE A 367 23.51 3.63 2.34
N LEU A 368 24.62 4.35 2.13
CA LEU A 368 24.57 5.66 1.47
C LEU A 368 24.04 5.55 0.03
N THR A 369 24.48 4.54 -0.72
CA THR A 369 23.98 4.28 -2.08
C THR A 369 22.47 4.01 -2.09
N VAL A 370 21.97 3.14 -1.19
CA VAL A 370 20.54 2.81 -1.12
C VAL A 370 19.69 4.01 -0.71
N LEU A 371 20.17 4.82 0.23
CA LEU A 371 19.49 6.05 0.64
C LEU A 371 19.45 7.09 -0.48
N GLU A 372 20.55 7.23 -1.22
CA GLU A 372 20.63 8.13 -2.37
C GLU A 372 19.67 7.70 -3.48
N GLN A 373 19.69 6.42 -3.88
CA GLN A 373 18.78 5.87 -4.88
C GLN A 373 17.30 6.09 -4.50
N ASP A 374 16.91 5.72 -3.27
CA ASP A 374 15.53 5.90 -2.80
C ASP A 374 15.13 7.38 -2.65
N SER A 375 16.11 8.30 -2.52
CA SER A 375 15.84 9.74 -2.50
C SER A 375 15.63 10.34 -3.89
N LEU A 376 16.18 9.71 -4.93
CA LEU A 376 16.05 10.11 -6.33
C LEU A 376 14.84 9.45 -7.01
N ASP A 377 14.36 8.33 -6.47
CA ASP A 377 13.16 7.64 -6.95
C ASP A 377 11.89 8.48 -6.73
N ASP A 378 11.03 8.56 -7.75
CA ASP A 378 9.73 9.26 -7.71
C ASP A 378 8.65 8.52 -6.86
N GLY A 379 9.04 7.46 -6.14
CA GLY A 379 8.17 6.60 -5.35
C GLY A 379 8.08 6.97 -3.85
N PRO A 380 7.22 6.28 -3.08
CA PRO A 380 7.23 6.41 -1.62
C PRO A 380 8.60 5.99 -1.06
N ARG A 381 9.23 6.86 -0.27
CA ARG A 381 10.52 6.57 0.37
C ARG A 381 10.43 5.31 1.25
N ARG A 382 11.21 4.28 0.92
CA ARG A 382 11.26 3.01 1.65
C ARG A 382 12.42 2.95 2.63
N SER A 383 13.41 3.83 2.46
CA SER A 383 14.66 3.85 3.24
C SER A 383 14.60 4.72 4.50
N GLY A 384 13.48 5.38 4.79
CA GLY A 384 13.36 6.33 5.91
C GLY A 384 13.77 5.75 7.27
N ARG A 385 13.44 4.48 7.55
CA ARG A 385 13.87 3.80 8.79
C ARG A 385 15.38 3.63 8.88
N LEU A 386 16.04 3.35 7.76
CA LEU A 386 17.49 3.22 7.68
C LEU A 386 18.19 4.58 7.86
N GLY A 387 17.65 5.63 7.24
CA GLY A 387 18.13 6.99 7.43
C GLY A 387 17.99 7.46 8.88
N ASN A 388 16.83 7.24 9.51
CA ASN A 388 16.61 7.56 10.91
C ASN A 388 17.57 6.79 11.82
N LEU A 389 17.87 5.53 11.51
CA LEU A 389 18.80 4.74 12.32
C LEU A 389 20.21 5.38 12.37
N LEU A 390 20.70 5.96 11.27
CA LEU A 390 21.97 6.70 11.27
C LEU A 390 21.93 7.95 12.17
N LEU A 391 20.77 8.60 12.26
CA LEU A 391 20.58 9.81 13.08
C LEU A 391 20.38 9.46 14.56
N ASP A 392 19.57 8.45 14.86
CA ASP A 392 19.18 8.10 16.22
C ASP A 392 20.27 7.32 16.96
N ASP A 393 20.97 6.41 16.27
CA ASP A 393 22.07 5.64 16.85
C ASP A 393 23.38 6.45 16.82
N LYS A 394 23.79 6.92 18.00
CA LYS A 394 24.99 7.76 18.18
C LYS A 394 26.30 7.02 17.97
N GLU A 395 26.31 5.69 18.09
CA GLU A 395 27.50 4.85 17.93
C GLU A 395 27.64 4.34 16.50
N LEU A 396 26.54 4.23 15.75
CA LEU A 396 26.53 3.56 14.44
C LEU A 396 27.56 4.09 13.45
N ILE A 397 27.73 5.42 13.31
CA ILE A 397 28.76 5.99 12.44
C ILE A 397 30.16 5.59 12.92
N ALA A 398 30.43 5.64 14.23
CA ALA A 398 31.72 5.27 14.77
C ALA A 398 32.03 3.77 14.57
N ASP A 399 31.01 2.92 14.67
CA ASP A 399 31.10 1.48 14.43
C ASP A 399 31.32 1.17 12.93
N ILE A 400 30.63 1.89 12.01
CA ILE A 400 30.84 1.72 10.55
C ILE A 400 32.28 2.04 10.15
N LEU A 401 32.85 3.09 10.73
CA LEU A 401 34.20 3.56 10.41
C LEU A 401 35.31 2.71 11.07
N ASP A 402 34.95 1.78 11.95
CA ASP A 402 35.94 0.99 12.67
C ASP A 402 36.69 0.06 11.69
N GLY A 403 38.02 0.09 11.75
CA GLY A 403 38.88 -0.68 10.84
C GLY A 403 38.94 -0.17 9.39
N MET A 404 38.28 0.95 9.04
CA MET A 404 38.41 1.56 7.71
C MET A 404 39.74 2.32 7.57
N GLU A 405 40.35 2.25 6.38
CA GLU A 405 41.50 3.07 6.01
C GLU A 405 41.09 4.54 5.82
N LEU A 406 42.00 5.48 6.08
CA LEU A 406 41.70 6.92 6.06
C LEU A 406 41.11 7.39 4.71
N ASN A 407 41.57 6.84 3.59
CA ASN A 407 41.03 7.17 2.28
C ASN A 407 39.58 6.69 2.11
N ASP A 408 39.24 5.52 2.66
CA ASP A 408 37.87 5.00 2.62
C ASP A 408 36.96 5.81 3.54
N VAL A 409 37.45 6.22 4.71
CA VAL A 409 36.74 7.15 5.59
C VAL A 409 36.46 8.48 4.87
N ARG A 410 37.46 9.06 4.19
CA ARG A 410 37.29 10.28 3.38
C ARG A 410 36.27 10.07 2.26
N ASN A 411 36.27 8.92 1.59
CA ASN A 411 35.29 8.61 0.55
C ASN A 411 33.87 8.50 1.12
N PHE A 412 33.70 7.81 2.26
CA PHE A 412 32.43 7.73 2.99
C PHE A 412 31.93 9.13 3.40
N ALA A 413 32.81 9.95 3.99
CA ALA A 413 32.51 11.31 4.41
C ALA A 413 32.08 12.20 3.22
N ARG A 414 32.77 12.09 2.08
CA ARG A 414 32.42 12.82 0.85
C ARG A 414 31.03 12.42 0.34
N LYS A 415 30.74 11.11 0.27
CA LYS A 415 29.41 10.61 -0.11
C LYS A 415 28.32 11.09 0.85
N LEU A 416 28.59 11.06 2.15
CA LEU A 416 27.65 11.53 3.17
C LEU A 416 27.33 13.04 3.02
N LEU A 417 28.35 13.86 2.78
CA LEU A 417 28.19 15.31 2.56
C LEU A 417 27.43 15.61 1.26
N ALA A 418 27.68 14.84 0.21
CA ALA A 418 27.01 15.01 -1.09
C ALA A 418 25.59 14.42 -1.11
N SER A 419 25.25 13.49 -0.20
CA SER A 419 24.02 12.71 -0.26
C SER A 419 22.76 13.60 -0.21
N PRO A 420 21.83 13.49 -1.18
CA PRO A 420 20.56 14.19 -1.14
C PRO A 420 19.54 13.56 -0.18
N ALA A 421 19.85 12.40 0.41
CA ALA A 421 18.95 11.68 1.30
C ALA A 421 18.68 12.40 2.63
N PHE A 422 19.60 13.29 3.04
CA PHE A 422 19.56 14.00 4.30
C PHE A 422 19.49 15.52 4.10
N PRO A 423 18.67 16.25 4.88
CA PRO A 423 18.75 17.70 4.99
C PRO A 423 20.12 18.19 5.47
N ASP A 424 20.45 19.46 5.20
CA ASP A 424 21.76 20.04 5.53
C ASP A 424 22.17 19.90 7.00
N LEU A 425 21.24 20.12 7.93
CA LEU A 425 21.51 20.01 9.36
C LEU A 425 21.82 18.56 9.77
N ASP A 426 21.10 17.61 9.18
CA ASP A 426 21.30 16.18 9.45
C ASP A 426 22.64 15.71 8.88
N ARG A 427 23.01 16.16 7.66
CA ARG A 427 24.34 15.91 7.09
C ARG A 427 25.46 16.44 7.97
N LYS A 428 25.33 17.68 8.46
CA LYS A 428 26.30 18.29 9.38
C LYS A 428 26.40 17.53 10.70
N SER A 429 25.26 17.08 11.24
CA SER A 429 25.20 16.27 12.47
C SER A 429 25.90 14.92 12.30
N LEU A 430 25.65 14.22 11.18
CA LEU A 430 26.31 12.96 10.86
C LEU A 430 27.82 13.17 10.61
N MET A 431 28.22 14.23 9.89
CA MET A 431 29.64 14.54 9.69
C MET A 431 30.35 14.88 11.00
N ALA A 432 29.70 15.56 11.95
CA ALA A 432 30.29 15.82 13.25
C ALA A 432 30.64 14.51 13.99
N ARG A 433 29.87 13.42 13.77
CA ARG A 433 30.19 12.09 14.32
C ARG A 433 31.38 11.44 13.61
N VAL A 434 31.49 11.61 12.29
CA VAL A 434 32.66 11.19 11.51
C VAL A 434 33.92 11.90 12.03
N ILE A 435 33.90 13.23 12.16
CA ILE A 435 35.04 14.03 12.69
C ILE A 435 35.39 13.59 14.10
N LYS A 436 34.39 13.32 14.94
CA LYS A 436 34.63 12.85 16.31
C LYS A 436 35.38 11.52 16.35
N LYS A 437 35.13 10.61 15.41
CA LYS A 437 35.83 9.31 15.32
C LYS A 437 37.16 9.42 14.58
N VAL A 438 37.24 10.25 13.54
CA VAL A 438 38.41 10.44 12.67
C VAL A 438 38.65 11.95 12.46
N PRO A 439 39.37 12.63 13.38
CA PRO A 439 39.58 14.08 13.34
C PRO A 439 40.24 14.60 12.06
N GLU A 440 41.00 13.78 11.36
CA GLU A 440 41.64 14.09 10.07
C GLU A 440 40.62 14.48 8.99
N THR A 441 39.35 14.08 9.14
CA THR A 441 38.27 14.47 8.23
C THR A 441 37.72 15.87 8.49
N GLN A 442 38.16 16.56 9.55
CA GLN A 442 37.70 17.92 9.88
C GLN A 442 37.93 18.89 8.71
N GLU A 443 39.04 18.74 7.99
CA GLU A 443 39.41 19.51 6.81
C GLU A 443 38.33 19.52 5.71
N MET A 444 37.44 18.52 5.70
CA MET A 444 36.35 18.38 4.75
C MET A 444 35.12 19.24 5.09
N VAL A 445 35.05 19.77 6.31
CA VAL A 445 33.90 20.55 6.83
C VAL A 445 34.34 21.93 7.32
N SER A 446 35.50 22.04 7.94
CA SER A 446 36.16 23.32 8.17
C SER A 446 36.64 23.82 6.81
N GLY A 447 36.10 24.93 6.32
CA GLY A 447 36.52 25.57 5.07
C GLY A 447 38.00 26.00 5.00
N GLU A 448 38.86 25.51 5.88
CA GLU A 448 40.30 25.76 5.94
C GLU A 448 41.12 24.85 5.03
N ASN A 449 40.49 23.88 4.36
CA ASN A 449 41.00 23.23 3.14
C ASN A 449 40.05 23.42 1.94
N GLN A 450 39.50 24.63 1.80
CA GLN A 450 39.46 25.22 0.45
C GLN A 450 40.90 25.53 0.02
N ALA A 451 41.68 24.48 -0.23
CA ALA A 451 42.84 24.59 -1.08
C ALA A 451 42.32 25.09 -2.44
N LYS A 452 42.50 26.40 -2.64
CA LYS A 452 42.36 27.15 -3.89
C LYS A 452 42.45 26.23 -5.12
N GLY A 453 41.33 26.01 -5.78
CA GLY A 453 41.28 25.21 -7.00
C GLY A 453 39.91 25.17 -7.65
N ASP A 454 38.87 24.71 -6.96
CA ASP A 454 37.76 24.08 -7.71
C ASP A 454 36.33 24.57 -7.41
N ASP A 455 36.15 25.63 -6.62
CA ASP A 455 34.79 26.14 -6.31
C ASP A 455 34.48 27.52 -6.89
N THR A 456 35.41 28.11 -7.64
CA THR A 456 35.20 29.38 -8.34
C THR A 456 35.14 29.16 -9.84
N LEU A 457 34.00 29.51 -10.44
CA LEU A 457 33.82 29.51 -11.89
C LEU A 457 34.21 30.89 -12.42
N LEU A 458 35.39 31.02 -13.03
CA LEU A 458 35.78 32.25 -13.73
C LEU A 458 35.01 32.37 -15.03
N VAL A 459 34.37 33.51 -15.25
CA VAL A 459 33.46 33.75 -16.40
C VAL A 459 33.57 35.21 -16.87
N SER A 460 33.26 35.49 -18.13
CA SER A 460 33.08 36.89 -18.56
C SER A 460 31.84 37.51 -17.92
N TYR A 461 31.81 38.85 -17.85
CA TYR A 461 30.60 39.61 -17.51
C TYR A 461 29.43 39.27 -18.45
N GLU A 462 29.70 39.13 -19.75
CA GLU A 462 28.68 38.82 -20.77
C GLU A 462 28.05 37.44 -20.54
N SER A 463 28.88 36.42 -20.29
CA SER A 463 28.38 35.06 -20.04
C SER A 463 27.66 34.94 -18.70
N LEU A 464 28.07 35.72 -17.69
CA LEU A 464 27.33 35.81 -16.43
C LEU A 464 25.93 36.40 -16.63
N ASP A 465 25.83 37.49 -17.37
CA ASP A 465 24.53 38.12 -17.64
C ASP A 465 23.63 37.21 -18.49
N ARG A 466 24.20 36.48 -19.45
CA ARG A 466 23.47 35.46 -20.23
C ARG A 466 22.89 34.35 -19.34
N ARG A 467 23.67 33.83 -18.38
CA ARG A 467 23.20 32.79 -17.44
C ARG A 467 22.18 33.33 -16.43
N LYS A 468 22.32 34.57 -15.97
CA LYS A 468 21.30 35.22 -15.13
C LYS A 468 19.97 35.38 -15.87
N ALA A 469 20.01 35.82 -17.13
CA ALA A 469 18.81 35.91 -17.96
C ALA A 469 18.14 34.54 -18.17
N GLU A 470 18.93 33.49 -18.41
CA GLU A 470 18.44 32.10 -18.51
C GLU A 470 17.74 31.66 -17.20
N TYR A 471 18.35 31.95 -16.05
CA TYR A 471 17.78 31.65 -14.74
C TYR A 471 16.47 32.41 -14.48
N GLU A 472 16.44 33.71 -14.76
CA GLU A 472 15.24 34.54 -14.61
C GLU A 472 14.10 34.06 -15.51
N GLU A 473 14.40 33.66 -16.75
CA GLU A 473 13.41 33.08 -17.65
C GLU A 473 12.85 31.75 -17.11
N LEU A 474 13.72 30.88 -16.58
CA LEU A 474 13.29 29.62 -15.97
C LEU A 474 12.35 29.85 -14.79
N VAL A 475 12.73 30.71 -13.86
CA VAL A 475 11.99 30.97 -12.62
C VAL A 475 10.70 31.75 -12.87
N ASN A 476 10.75 32.80 -13.69
CA ASN A 476 9.63 33.73 -13.84
C ASN A 476 8.67 33.37 -14.98
N LYS A 477 9.10 32.56 -15.95
CA LYS A 477 8.27 32.19 -17.12
C LYS A 477 8.04 30.69 -17.22
N ARG A 478 9.11 29.90 -17.40
CA ARG A 478 8.99 28.47 -17.80
C ARG A 478 8.40 27.60 -16.70
N ILE A 479 8.87 27.72 -15.45
CA ILE A 479 8.34 26.94 -14.32
C ILE A 479 6.88 27.31 -14.02
N PRO A 480 6.49 28.60 -13.93
CA PRO A 480 5.08 28.98 -13.77
C PRO A 480 4.18 28.52 -14.92
N ALA A 481 4.66 28.53 -16.17
CA ALA A 481 3.91 28.01 -17.32
C ALA A 481 3.67 26.50 -17.20
N ASN A 482 4.71 25.72 -16.86
CA ASN A 482 4.61 24.29 -16.64
C ASN A 482 3.65 23.93 -15.48
N VAL A 483 3.63 24.72 -14.39
CA VAL A 483 2.67 24.54 -13.29
C VAL A 483 1.23 24.71 -13.78
N LYS A 484 0.98 25.68 -14.68
CA LYS A 484 -0.34 25.87 -15.31
C LYS A 484 -0.70 24.68 -16.21
N GLU A 485 0.24 24.16 -17.00
CA GLU A 485 0.04 22.96 -17.83
C GLU A 485 -0.35 21.74 -16.99
N ILE A 486 0.35 21.49 -15.89
CA ILE A 486 0.02 20.41 -14.94
C ILE A 486 -1.39 20.60 -14.38
N SER A 487 -1.75 21.83 -14.00
CA SER A 487 -3.09 22.13 -13.47
C SER A 487 -4.19 21.87 -14.51
N THR A 488 -3.96 22.23 -15.77
CA THR A 488 -4.89 21.97 -16.87
C THR A 488 -5.01 20.48 -17.14
N ALA A 489 -3.89 19.77 -17.29
CA ALA A 489 -3.89 18.31 -17.50
C ALA A 489 -4.60 17.55 -16.38
N ARG A 490 -4.47 18.03 -15.13
CA ARG A 490 -5.15 17.45 -13.96
C ARG A 490 -6.68 17.60 -14.00
N ALA A 491 -7.20 18.63 -14.67
CA ALA A 491 -8.64 18.88 -14.77
C ALA A 491 -9.37 17.92 -15.74
N HIS A 492 -8.62 17.15 -16.55
CA HIS A 492 -9.17 16.21 -17.53
C HIS A 492 -9.56 14.83 -16.97
N GLY A 493 -9.51 14.64 -15.65
CA GLY A 493 -10.14 13.50 -14.98
C GLY A 493 -9.19 12.33 -14.70
N ASP A 494 -9.10 11.36 -15.60
CA ASP A 494 -8.40 10.10 -15.32
C ASP A 494 -6.87 10.25 -15.38
N LEU A 495 -6.26 10.39 -14.21
CA LEU A 495 -4.82 10.63 -14.05
C LEU A 495 -3.95 9.39 -14.28
N ARG A 496 -4.55 8.19 -14.34
CA ARG A 496 -3.78 6.94 -14.48
C ARG A 496 -3.31 6.67 -15.92
N GLU A 497 -3.98 7.25 -16.92
CA GLU A 497 -3.65 7.09 -18.34
C GLU A 497 -3.32 8.42 -19.04
N ASN A 498 -3.26 9.53 -18.30
CA ASN A 498 -3.05 10.85 -18.88
C ASN A 498 -1.56 11.09 -19.20
N PHE A 499 -1.15 10.76 -20.42
CA PHE A 499 0.20 10.99 -20.95
C PHE A 499 0.67 12.45 -20.83
N GLU A 500 -0.22 13.43 -21.02
CA GLU A 500 0.11 14.85 -20.93
C GLU A 500 0.44 15.26 -19.50
N TYR A 501 -0.27 14.70 -18.51
CA TYR A 501 0.04 14.92 -17.09
C TYR A 501 1.42 14.36 -16.72
N HIS A 502 1.74 13.14 -17.17
CA HIS A 502 3.04 12.52 -16.93
C HIS A 502 4.19 13.30 -17.60
N ALA A 503 4.01 13.70 -18.86
CA ALA A 503 5.00 14.50 -19.59
C ALA A 503 5.24 15.87 -18.95
N ALA A 504 4.17 16.56 -18.53
CA ALA A 504 4.29 17.86 -17.86
C ALA A 504 4.99 17.74 -16.50
N LYS A 505 4.77 16.65 -15.77
CA LYS A 505 5.48 16.34 -14.50
C LYS A 505 6.96 16.01 -14.70
N GLN A 506 7.30 15.23 -15.72
CA GLN A 506 8.70 14.98 -16.06
C GLN A 506 9.40 16.29 -16.45
N MET A 507 8.76 17.13 -17.26
CA MET A 507 9.26 18.44 -17.62
C MET A 507 9.45 19.36 -16.40
N GLN A 508 8.57 19.28 -15.40
CA GLN A 508 8.74 19.97 -14.12
C GLN A 508 10.04 19.56 -13.41
N SER A 509 10.35 18.26 -13.40
CA SER A 509 11.60 17.75 -12.80
C SER A 509 12.82 18.28 -13.55
N VAL A 510 12.81 18.23 -14.89
CA VAL A 510 13.90 18.77 -15.74
C VAL A 510 14.11 20.26 -15.49
N LEU A 511 13.04 21.05 -15.45
CA LEU A 511 13.12 22.50 -15.21
C LEU A 511 13.67 22.83 -13.82
N ASN A 512 13.24 22.09 -12.78
CA ASN A 512 13.73 22.30 -11.42
C ASN A 512 15.19 21.86 -11.26
N SER A 513 15.59 20.75 -11.88
CA SER A 513 17.00 20.32 -11.90
C SER A 513 17.88 21.39 -12.55
N ARG A 514 17.48 21.87 -13.74
CA ARG A 514 18.19 22.93 -14.45
C ARG A 514 18.27 24.23 -13.65
N LYS A 515 17.19 24.59 -12.97
CA LYS A 515 17.16 25.75 -12.06
C LYS A 515 18.21 25.59 -10.95
N ASN A 516 18.23 24.45 -10.27
CA ASN A 516 19.15 24.20 -9.16
C ASN A 516 20.62 24.19 -9.63
N ASP A 517 20.89 23.64 -10.81
CA ASP A 517 22.23 23.68 -11.40
C ASP A 517 22.69 25.11 -11.69
N LEU A 518 21.83 25.90 -12.34
CA LEU A 518 22.14 27.32 -12.61
C LEU A 518 22.28 28.13 -11.32
N GLU A 519 21.46 27.87 -10.30
CA GLU A 519 21.53 28.56 -9.01
C GLU A 519 22.88 28.31 -8.32
N ARG A 520 23.30 27.05 -8.26
CA ARG A 520 24.60 26.64 -7.72
C ARG A 520 25.77 27.22 -8.52
N ASP A 521 25.68 27.17 -9.85
CA ASP A 521 26.76 27.63 -10.73
C ASP A 521 26.87 29.18 -10.72
N LEU A 522 25.75 29.89 -10.62
CA LEU A 522 25.71 31.36 -10.45
C LEU A 522 26.31 31.82 -9.12
N GLU A 523 26.12 31.06 -8.03
CA GLU A 523 26.71 31.35 -6.72
C GLU A 523 28.25 31.25 -6.74
N ARG A 524 28.78 30.30 -7.52
CA ARG A 524 30.21 30.02 -7.70
C ARG A 524 30.87 30.93 -8.74
N ALA A 525 30.09 31.60 -9.57
CA ALA A 525 30.60 32.44 -10.65
C ALA A 525 31.32 33.68 -10.13
N ARG A 526 32.49 33.96 -10.72
CA ARG A 526 33.26 35.19 -10.48
C ARG A 526 33.54 35.86 -11.82
N PRO A 527 32.91 37.01 -12.11
CA PRO A 527 33.09 37.69 -13.38
C PRO A 527 34.46 38.37 -13.45
N THR A 528 35.05 38.38 -14.65
CA THR A 528 36.32 39.04 -14.94
C THR A 528 36.35 39.55 -16.39
N ASP A 529 37.21 40.53 -16.67
CA ASP A 529 37.51 41.00 -18.03
C ASP A 529 38.72 40.28 -18.65
N PHE A 530 39.31 39.34 -17.90
CA PHE A 530 40.45 38.49 -18.27
C PHE A 530 41.72 39.25 -18.68
N LYS A 531 41.84 40.55 -18.38
CA LYS A 531 43.02 41.34 -18.72
C LYS A 531 44.19 41.07 -17.78
N GLY A 532 45.41 41.17 -18.32
CA GLY A 532 46.64 41.04 -17.53
C GLY A 532 46.96 39.60 -17.12
N ALA A 533 46.53 38.63 -17.91
CA ALA A 533 46.85 37.22 -17.71
C ALA A 533 48.36 36.98 -17.78
N ASP A 534 48.86 36.07 -16.94
CA ASP A 534 50.23 35.59 -17.03
C ASP A 534 50.40 34.78 -18.32
N THR A 535 51.36 35.17 -19.15
CA THR A 535 51.67 34.54 -20.44
C THR A 535 52.87 33.59 -20.36
N SER A 536 53.38 33.30 -19.16
CA SER A 536 54.45 32.32 -18.96
C SER A 536 54.03 30.89 -19.33
N ALA A 537 52.73 30.59 -19.22
CA ALA A 537 52.06 29.37 -19.63
C ALA A 537 50.63 29.70 -20.12
N ILE A 538 49.97 28.74 -20.77
CA ILE A 538 48.57 28.89 -21.19
C ILE A 538 47.70 28.99 -19.94
N ASN A 539 47.04 30.12 -19.76
CA ASN A 539 46.16 30.39 -18.63
C ASN A 539 44.86 31.05 -19.11
N ILE A 540 43.91 31.20 -18.22
CA ILE A 540 42.66 31.91 -18.49
C ILE A 540 42.99 33.38 -18.82
N GLY A 541 42.48 33.88 -19.95
CA GLY A 541 42.82 35.20 -20.52
C GLY A 541 44.00 35.21 -21.49
N THR A 542 44.48 34.04 -21.94
CA THR A 542 45.57 33.97 -22.93
C THR A 542 45.07 33.65 -24.34
N LYS A 543 45.79 34.17 -25.32
CA LYS A 543 45.66 33.82 -26.74
C LYS A 543 46.86 32.96 -27.15
N VAL A 544 46.58 31.81 -27.72
CA VAL A 544 47.55 30.76 -28.01
C VAL A 544 47.57 30.51 -29.52
N MET A 545 48.76 30.38 -30.08
CA MET A 545 48.95 29.84 -31.42
C MET A 545 49.49 28.42 -31.31
N VAL A 546 48.88 27.50 -32.04
CA VAL A 546 49.30 26.09 -32.13
C VAL A 546 49.54 25.68 -33.58
N THR A 547 50.47 24.77 -33.81
CA THR A 547 50.74 24.18 -35.12
C THR A 547 50.41 22.69 -35.10
N ILE A 548 49.71 22.22 -36.13
CA ILE A 548 49.32 20.81 -36.31
C ILE A 548 50.38 20.09 -37.18
N GLU A 549 50.47 18.76 -37.08
CA GLU A 549 51.25 17.95 -38.03
C GLU A 549 50.81 18.24 -39.48
N GLY A 550 51.66 18.95 -40.23
CA GLY A 550 51.34 19.50 -41.56
C GLY A 550 51.71 20.97 -41.73
N GLY A 551 51.96 21.69 -40.63
CA GLY A 551 52.47 23.07 -40.64
C GLY A 551 51.40 24.17 -40.63
N GLU A 552 50.12 23.80 -40.51
CA GLU A 552 49.00 24.74 -40.37
C GLU A 552 48.97 25.34 -38.95
N GLU A 553 48.81 26.67 -38.85
CA GLU A 553 48.71 27.38 -37.57
C GLU A 553 47.24 27.71 -37.24
N ARG A 554 46.82 27.42 -36.01
CA ARG A 554 45.50 27.77 -35.48
C ARG A 554 45.62 28.67 -34.24
N SER A 555 44.76 29.67 -34.15
CA SER A 555 44.67 30.56 -32.98
C SER A 555 43.53 30.12 -32.08
N MET A 556 43.77 30.03 -30.77
CA MET A 556 42.76 29.72 -29.75
C MET A 556 42.85 30.72 -28.61
N THR A 557 41.72 31.12 -28.05
CA THR A 557 41.66 32.03 -26.89
C THR A 557 41.09 31.31 -25.69
N MET A 558 41.85 31.20 -24.61
CA MET A 558 41.43 30.50 -23.39
C MET A 558 40.66 31.47 -22.48
N LEU A 559 39.36 31.29 -22.33
CA LEU A 559 38.51 32.12 -21.47
C LEU A 559 37.79 31.27 -20.41
N GLY A 560 36.79 31.87 -19.75
CA GLY A 560 36.07 31.30 -18.62
C GLY A 560 35.14 30.14 -18.96
N ALA A 561 34.57 29.55 -17.91
CA ALA A 561 33.80 28.31 -17.93
C ALA A 561 32.63 28.33 -18.93
N TRP A 562 32.02 29.49 -19.12
CA TRP A 562 30.83 29.68 -19.97
C TRP A 562 31.11 30.45 -21.26
N ASP A 563 32.37 30.74 -21.55
CA ASP A 563 32.77 31.64 -22.64
C ASP A 563 33.10 30.93 -23.95
N GLY A 564 33.06 29.59 -23.97
CA GLY A 564 33.37 28.79 -25.15
C GLY A 564 32.52 29.17 -26.37
N ASP A 565 33.18 29.49 -27.48
CA ASP A 565 32.57 29.92 -28.74
C ASP A 565 33.48 29.46 -29.90
N PRO A 566 33.16 28.32 -30.54
CA PRO A 566 33.97 27.76 -31.63
C PRO A 566 34.11 28.71 -32.82
N GLU A 567 33.08 29.51 -33.14
CA GLU A 567 33.11 30.45 -34.27
C GLU A 567 34.14 31.58 -34.05
N LYS A 568 34.41 31.91 -32.78
CA LYS A 568 35.41 32.91 -32.38
C LYS A 568 36.74 32.30 -31.95
N ASN A 569 36.90 30.98 -32.08
CA ASN A 569 38.03 30.21 -31.55
C ASN A 569 38.26 30.44 -30.04
N ILE A 570 37.18 30.58 -29.28
CA ILE A 570 37.24 30.72 -27.82
C ILE A 570 37.04 29.36 -27.18
N VAL A 571 38.00 28.96 -26.36
CA VAL A 571 38.03 27.70 -25.64
C VAL A 571 37.75 27.98 -24.17
N SER A 572 36.75 27.29 -23.60
CA SER A 572 36.51 27.31 -22.16
C SER A 572 37.61 26.51 -21.47
N TYR A 573 38.18 27.03 -20.39
CA TYR A 573 39.18 26.29 -19.62
C TYR A 573 38.67 24.97 -19.05
N LEU A 574 37.35 24.79 -18.89
CA LEU A 574 36.74 23.53 -18.45
C LEU A 574 36.41 22.57 -19.60
N SER A 575 36.57 22.98 -20.86
CA SER A 575 36.42 22.08 -22.00
C SER A 575 37.61 21.11 -22.07
N GLU A 576 37.43 19.98 -22.75
CA GLU A 576 38.48 18.97 -22.93
C GLU A 576 39.74 19.55 -23.58
N ILE A 577 39.58 20.33 -24.65
CA ILE A 577 40.66 21.08 -25.31
C ILE A 577 41.29 22.08 -24.32
N GLY A 578 40.45 22.76 -23.53
CA GLY A 578 40.90 23.68 -22.49
C GLY A 578 41.82 23.03 -21.47
N GLN A 579 41.41 21.89 -20.93
CA GLN A 579 42.16 21.12 -19.93
C GLN A 579 43.45 20.52 -20.49
N ALA A 580 43.45 20.08 -21.75
CA ALA A 580 44.64 19.55 -22.41
C ALA A 580 45.72 20.63 -22.63
N LEU A 581 45.30 21.89 -22.84
CA LEU A 581 46.19 23.02 -23.10
C LEU A 581 46.59 23.80 -21.84
N LEU A 582 45.76 23.79 -20.79
CA LEU A 582 45.99 24.60 -19.59
C LEU A 582 47.34 24.27 -18.93
N GLY A 583 48.11 25.32 -18.61
CA GLY A 583 49.42 25.21 -17.96
C GLY A 583 50.58 24.79 -18.88
N LYS A 584 50.34 24.48 -20.15
CA LYS A 584 51.39 24.19 -21.13
C LYS A 584 52.18 25.46 -21.51
N VAL A 585 53.44 25.31 -21.89
CA VAL A 585 54.32 26.42 -22.27
C VAL A 585 54.68 26.38 -23.75
N VAL A 586 55.26 27.47 -24.27
CA VAL A 586 55.74 27.52 -25.66
C VAL A 586 56.75 26.41 -25.91
N GLY A 587 56.51 25.63 -26.97
CA GLY A 587 57.32 24.47 -27.35
C GLY A 587 56.73 23.11 -26.93
N ASP A 588 55.78 23.10 -25.98
CA ASP A 588 55.09 21.87 -25.57
C ASP A 588 54.19 21.33 -26.67
N VAL A 589 53.94 20.02 -26.61
CA VAL A 589 52.97 19.31 -27.45
C VAL A 589 51.81 18.85 -26.58
N ALA A 590 50.58 19.03 -27.05
CA ALA A 590 49.35 18.57 -26.42
C ALA A 590 48.54 17.74 -27.43
N GLU A 591 47.81 16.75 -26.95
CA GLU A 591 46.85 16.00 -27.75
C GLU A 591 45.46 16.61 -27.51
N ILE A 592 44.82 17.06 -28.58
CA ILE A 592 43.46 17.63 -28.53
C ILE A 592 42.62 16.98 -29.62
N HIS A 593 41.30 16.95 -29.45
CA HIS A 593 40.40 16.59 -30.53
C HIS A 593 40.27 17.75 -31.52
N ASP A 594 40.44 17.46 -32.81
CA ASP A 594 40.24 18.43 -33.88
C ASP A 594 38.77 18.87 -33.92
N THR A 595 38.53 20.18 -34.00
CA THR A 595 37.19 20.75 -33.95
C THR A 595 36.34 20.46 -35.19
N ASP A 596 36.96 20.05 -36.31
CA ASP A 596 36.29 19.74 -37.57
C ASP A 596 36.17 18.23 -37.81
N THR A 597 37.21 17.45 -37.45
CA THR A 597 37.25 15.99 -37.72
C THR A 597 36.96 15.11 -36.51
N GLU A 598 36.92 15.65 -35.30
CA GLU A 598 36.83 14.93 -34.02
C GLU A 598 37.95 13.88 -33.80
N GLU A 599 39.00 13.89 -34.62
CA GLU A 599 40.14 13.00 -34.46
C GLU A 599 41.13 13.58 -33.45
N LEU A 600 41.81 12.70 -32.71
CA LEU A 600 42.86 13.11 -31.78
C LEU A 600 44.10 13.56 -32.58
N ILE A 601 44.47 14.83 -32.44
CA ILE A 601 45.62 15.44 -33.12
C ILE A 601 46.64 15.96 -32.11
N ALA A 602 47.92 15.84 -32.46
CA ALA A 602 49.01 16.45 -31.71
C ALA A 602 49.23 17.89 -32.18
N VAL A 603 49.17 18.84 -31.24
CA VAL A 603 49.38 20.26 -31.51
C VAL A 603 50.58 20.78 -30.73
N LYS A 604 51.45 21.54 -31.40
CA LYS A 604 52.62 22.18 -30.79
C LYS A 604 52.35 23.65 -30.53
N ILE A 605 52.62 24.10 -29.31
CA ILE A 605 52.37 25.50 -28.90
C ILE A 605 53.50 26.39 -29.41
N THR A 606 53.19 27.37 -30.25
CA THR A 606 54.18 28.25 -30.89
C THR A 606 54.27 29.63 -30.26
N SER A 607 53.17 30.16 -29.74
CA SER A 607 53.18 31.41 -28.98
C SER A 607 52.02 31.52 -28.00
N ILE A 608 52.24 32.29 -26.92
CA ILE A 608 51.25 32.61 -25.89
C ILE A 608 51.31 34.12 -25.68
N GLY A 609 50.17 34.79 -25.79
CA GLY A 609 50.00 36.22 -25.52
C GLY A 609 48.80 36.49 -24.62
N SER A 610 48.71 37.70 -24.07
CA SER A 610 47.49 38.18 -23.42
C SER A 610 46.47 38.59 -24.47
N ILE A 611 45.19 38.44 -24.16
CA ILE A 611 44.10 39.05 -24.93
C ILE A 611 44.09 40.57 -24.86
#